data_AF-A0AAU1QF66-F1
#
_entry.id   AF-A0AAU1QF66-F1
#
_cell.length_a   1.000
_cell.length_b   1.000
_cell.length_c   1.000
_cell.angle_alpha   90.00
_cell.angle_beta   90.00
_cell.angle_gamma   90.00
#
_symmetry.space_group_name_H-M   'P 1'
#
loop_
_entity.id
_entity.type
_entity.pdbx_description
1 polymer ?
#
loop_
_entity_poly.entity_id
_entity_poly.type
_entity_poly.pdbx_seq_one_letter_code
_entity_poly.pdbx_strand_id
1 'polypeptide(L)'
;MYKSQVPIVEFFEQMLPGSRAVGYKLVLTMLAREADSPSLYEDVGRYWASLHDATGPDILFVFAGANAATRLGAHGIPDRLEPVMYLAEDAAVGWGARGRPTIYWSGSSYRRDMTWGPGRKGQSEIESSRRLLHRGTPRLYGQDFAEDHTSEIGALRRYLGLRESQIPCLVFTVLGPSAGLEERIIVPLSVIRSTVYQYVKELSEFLEDALETIDKAREPLKRFKLIRQVRQSVREEAGQLESEESREAVLRILELTDGAGRSTATRTECYQQLRIVRDSSGGGAGICWPPARLISRLQKAIDLSFHESVMSLSCDSHGMNLENQVWSRLVADLRQFNASRPADVDHGHWDFFVAYSSADRHIAERIHSELSKIGRTFLDTRCVRPGDRWAGLIHTAQGDSRSTVLVITANTPSSWFFESEYLRAIQLARTKGHIVVPVLYGKGALLPYGLEQVQSAAIRDWRELATLPEMVQHIVAAP
;
A
#
# COMPACT_ATOMS: atom_id res chain seq x y z
N MET A 1 29.68 -3.40 2.56
CA MET A 1 28.31 -2.87 2.48
C MET A 1 28.36 -1.83 1.38
N TYR A 2 27.87 -2.17 0.19
CA TYR A 2 27.67 -1.13 -0.79
C TYR A 2 26.38 -0.37 -0.36
N LYS A 3 26.01 0.68 -1.05
CA LYS A 3 24.70 1.32 -0.86
C LYS A 3 24.29 1.69 -2.26
N SER A 4 23.34 0.96 -2.81
CA SER A 4 22.75 1.33 -4.09
C SER A 4 21.60 2.28 -3.80
N GLN A 5 21.63 3.46 -4.40
CA GLN A 5 20.51 4.39 -4.35
C GLN A 5 19.64 4.12 -5.57
N VAL A 6 18.56 3.38 -5.36
CA VAL A 6 17.51 3.21 -6.37
C VAL A 6 16.48 4.32 -6.14
N PRO A 7 16.15 5.16 -7.15
CA PRO A 7 15.05 6.12 -7.04
C PRO A 7 13.77 5.42 -6.60
N ILE A 8 12.99 6.06 -5.72
CA ILE A 8 11.85 5.41 -5.09
C ILE A 8 10.79 4.95 -6.11
N VAL A 9 10.65 5.67 -7.21
CA VAL A 9 9.72 5.35 -8.30
C VAL A 9 10.18 4.08 -9.03
N GLU A 10 11.46 4.00 -9.39
CA GLU A 10 12.02 2.80 -10.05
C GLU A 10 11.91 1.58 -9.14
N PHE A 11 12.19 1.75 -7.84
CA PHE A 11 11.96 0.69 -6.87
C PHE A 11 10.51 0.22 -6.87
N PHE A 12 9.56 1.17 -6.84
CA PHE A 12 8.12 0.85 -6.83
C PHE A 12 7.69 0.12 -8.10
N GLU A 13 8.12 0.60 -9.29
CA GLU A 13 7.83 -0.02 -10.58
C GLU A 13 8.30 -1.48 -10.65
N GLN A 14 9.46 -1.79 -10.07
CA GLN A 14 10.01 -3.15 -10.04
C GLN A 14 9.38 -4.03 -8.96
N MET A 15 8.99 -3.42 -7.83
CA MET A 15 8.39 -4.11 -6.70
C MET A 15 7.00 -4.65 -7.02
N LEU A 16 6.17 -3.95 -7.81
CA LEU A 16 4.80 -4.40 -8.10
C LEU A 16 4.74 -5.74 -8.86
N PRO A 17 5.48 -5.95 -9.98
CA PRO A 17 5.54 -7.26 -10.64
C PRO A 17 6.15 -8.34 -9.74
N GLY A 18 7.17 -8.00 -8.95
CA GLY A 18 7.79 -8.91 -7.99
C GLY A 18 6.80 -9.40 -6.93
N SER A 19 6.01 -8.48 -6.37
CA SER A 19 4.99 -8.77 -5.36
C SER A 19 3.89 -9.67 -5.92
N ARG A 20 3.44 -9.39 -7.15
CA ARG A 20 2.49 -10.25 -7.86
C ARG A 20 3.05 -11.66 -8.08
N ALA A 21 4.33 -11.78 -8.45
CA ALA A 21 4.99 -13.05 -8.68
C ALA A 21 5.13 -13.89 -7.41
N VAL A 22 5.39 -13.25 -6.26
CA VAL A 22 5.39 -13.90 -4.94
C VAL A 22 3.99 -14.34 -4.54
N GLY A 23 2.96 -13.60 -4.95
CA GLY A 23 1.56 -13.96 -4.74
C GLY A 23 0.83 -13.08 -3.73
N TYR A 24 1.39 -11.90 -3.40
CA TYR A 24 0.65 -10.86 -2.71
C TYR A 24 -0.58 -10.44 -3.54
N LYS A 25 -1.64 -10.06 -2.85
CA LYS A 25 -2.90 -9.59 -3.44
C LYS A 25 -3.02 -8.08 -3.39
N LEU A 26 -2.48 -7.49 -2.34
CA LEU A 26 -2.47 -6.04 -2.13
C LEU A 26 -1.05 -5.56 -1.85
N VAL A 27 -0.75 -4.35 -2.33
CA VAL A 27 0.36 -3.56 -1.80
C VAL A 27 -0.23 -2.37 -1.06
N LEU A 28 0.08 -2.27 0.22
CA LEU A 28 -0.30 -1.14 1.05
C LEU A 28 0.92 -0.22 1.20
N THR A 29 0.90 0.90 0.48
CA THR A 29 1.99 1.88 0.49
C THR A 29 1.66 3.05 1.40
N MET A 30 2.46 3.29 2.42
CA MET A 30 2.35 4.49 3.23
C MET A 30 3.20 5.61 2.61
N LEU A 31 2.52 6.70 2.23
CA LEU A 31 3.14 7.88 1.63
C LEU A 31 3.00 9.07 2.59
N ALA A 32 4.09 9.44 3.24
CA ALA A 32 4.16 10.58 4.15
C ALA A 32 5.54 11.24 4.05
N ARG A 33 5.61 12.57 4.22
CA ARG A 33 6.89 13.23 4.50
C ARG A 33 7.13 13.21 6.01
N GLU A 34 8.40 13.17 6.41
CA GLU A 34 8.78 13.27 7.83
C GLU A 34 8.21 14.56 8.45
N ALA A 35 8.20 15.67 7.71
CA ALA A 35 7.63 16.94 8.14
C ALA A 35 6.10 16.93 8.30
N ASP A 36 5.38 16.08 7.55
CA ASP A 36 3.90 16.01 7.62
C ASP A 36 3.43 15.21 8.82
N SER A 37 4.22 14.24 9.28
CA SER A 37 3.81 13.35 10.36
C SER A 37 5.00 12.74 11.11
N PRO A 38 5.69 13.51 11.97
CA PRO A 38 6.87 13.02 12.69
C PRO A 38 6.58 11.79 13.56
N SER A 39 5.44 11.77 14.26
CA SER A 39 5.03 10.67 15.14
C SER A 39 4.62 9.40 14.38
N LEU A 40 4.28 9.50 13.11
CA LEU A 40 3.89 8.36 12.28
C LEU A 40 5.02 7.35 12.11
N TYR A 41 6.24 7.86 11.97
CA TYR A 41 7.45 7.04 11.83
C TYR A 41 7.71 6.23 13.09
N GLU A 42 7.52 6.86 14.26
CA GLU A 42 7.64 6.20 15.55
C GLU A 42 6.56 5.13 15.74
N ASP A 43 5.33 5.43 15.35
CA ASP A 43 4.22 4.48 15.41
C ASP A 43 4.46 3.26 14.51
N VAL A 44 4.87 3.46 13.25
CA VAL A 44 5.19 2.34 12.35
C VAL A 44 6.38 1.54 12.86
N GLY A 45 7.42 2.22 13.37
CA GLY A 45 8.57 1.53 13.99
C GLY A 45 8.17 0.71 15.22
N ARG A 46 7.30 1.25 16.07
CA ARG A 46 6.81 0.57 17.29
C ARG A 46 5.99 -0.68 16.97
N TYR A 47 5.16 -0.63 15.93
CA TYR A 47 4.24 -1.72 15.57
C TYR A 47 4.67 -2.52 14.34
N TRP A 48 5.92 -2.43 13.89
CA TRP A 48 6.36 -3.06 12.63
C TRP A 48 6.09 -4.57 12.58
N ALA A 49 6.47 -5.31 13.62
CA ALA A 49 6.22 -6.75 13.70
C ALA A 49 4.70 -7.06 13.68
N SER A 50 3.91 -6.28 14.43
CA SER A 50 2.46 -6.47 14.47
C SER A 50 1.77 -6.08 13.16
N LEU A 51 2.30 -5.08 12.44
CA LEU A 51 1.84 -4.74 11.09
C LEU A 51 2.05 -5.92 10.16
N HIS A 52 3.21 -6.56 10.20
CA HIS A 52 3.48 -7.76 9.41
C HIS A 52 2.49 -8.89 9.74
N ASP A 53 2.30 -9.20 11.03
CA ASP A 53 1.34 -10.22 11.48
C ASP A 53 -0.09 -9.92 11.01
N ALA A 54 -0.49 -8.65 11.07
CA ALA A 54 -1.80 -8.21 10.61
C ALA A 54 -1.95 -8.31 9.09
N THR A 55 -0.91 -8.01 8.32
CA THR A 55 -0.95 -8.08 6.85
C THR A 55 -0.80 -9.50 6.29
N GLY A 56 -0.16 -10.39 7.03
CA GLY A 56 0.07 -11.77 6.65
C GLY A 56 0.80 -11.91 5.29
N PRO A 57 0.56 -13.01 4.56
CA PRO A 57 1.15 -13.27 3.24
C PRO A 57 0.40 -12.57 2.09
N ASP A 58 -0.71 -11.89 2.38
CA ASP A 58 -1.65 -11.39 1.38
C ASP A 58 -1.45 -9.92 1.05
N ILE A 59 -1.00 -9.14 2.03
CA ILE A 59 -0.83 -7.70 1.91
C ILE A 59 0.65 -7.37 2.12
N LEU A 60 1.29 -6.76 1.12
CA LEU A 60 2.64 -6.23 1.28
C LEU A 60 2.57 -4.81 1.82
N PHE A 61 2.99 -4.60 3.07
CA PHE A 61 3.15 -3.25 3.63
C PHE A 61 4.46 -2.63 3.17
N VAL A 62 4.38 -1.48 2.50
CA VAL A 62 5.52 -0.72 1.98
C VAL A 62 5.54 0.64 2.63
N PHE A 63 6.69 1.01 3.16
CA PHE A 63 6.90 2.30 3.80
C PHE A 63 8.19 2.93 3.30
N ALA A 64 8.09 4.19 2.89
CA ALA A 64 9.23 5.02 2.54
C ALA A 64 9.50 6.03 3.65
N GLY A 65 10.71 5.99 4.20
CA GLY A 65 11.08 6.91 5.26
C GLY A 65 12.52 7.32 5.23
N ALA A 66 12.77 8.58 5.64
CA ALA A 66 14.10 9.09 5.89
C ALA A 66 14.79 8.14 6.89
N ASN A 67 15.86 7.48 6.44
CA ASN A 67 16.61 6.55 7.27
C ASN A 67 15.78 5.37 7.81
N ALA A 68 14.69 4.96 7.14
CA ALA A 68 13.84 3.84 7.59
C ALA A 68 14.67 2.57 7.86
N ALA A 69 15.66 2.29 6.99
CA ALA A 69 16.56 1.15 7.14
C ALA A 69 17.55 1.24 8.32
N THR A 70 17.83 2.44 8.85
CA THR A 70 18.70 2.59 10.04
C THR A 70 17.92 2.80 11.33
N ARG A 71 16.67 3.27 11.26
CA ARG A 71 15.76 3.44 12.41
C ARG A 71 15.02 2.14 12.76
N LEU A 72 14.69 1.32 11.76
CA LEU A 72 14.28 -0.06 11.97
C LEU A 72 15.60 -0.85 12.16
N GLY A 73 15.91 -1.29 13.38
CA GLY A 73 17.21 -1.92 13.67
C GLY A 73 17.56 -3.08 12.74
N ALA A 74 18.83 -3.51 12.72
CA ALA A 74 19.32 -4.63 11.88
C ALA A 74 18.54 -5.95 12.08
N HIS A 75 17.78 -6.06 13.17
CA HIS A 75 16.92 -7.17 13.55
C HIS A 75 15.43 -6.79 13.56
N GLY A 76 14.99 -5.87 12.70
CA GLY A 76 13.57 -5.49 12.56
C GLY A 76 12.61 -6.66 12.33
N ILE A 77 13.15 -7.87 12.10
CA ILE A 77 12.49 -9.17 12.16
C ILE A 77 13.43 -10.12 12.93
N PRO A 78 12.96 -10.87 13.95
CA PRO A 78 13.76 -11.95 14.56
C PRO A 78 14.19 -12.95 13.48
N ASP A 79 15.40 -13.53 13.59
CA ASP A 79 16.03 -14.47 12.62
C ASP A 79 15.22 -15.74 12.27
N ARG A 80 13.97 -15.86 12.74
CA ARG A 80 13.08 -17.02 12.60
C ARG A 80 11.79 -16.76 11.83
N LEU A 81 11.51 -15.54 11.37
CA LEU A 81 10.36 -15.24 10.53
C LEU A 81 10.82 -14.93 9.10
N GLU A 82 10.10 -15.43 8.10
CA GLU A 82 10.43 -15.19 6.69
C GLU A 82 10.48 -13.69 6.39
N PRO A 83 11.50 -13.20 5.66
CA PRO A 83 11.73 -11.76 5.54
C PRO A 83 10.66 -11.09 4.67
N VAL A 84 9.97 -10.10 5.22
CA VAL A 84 9.13 -9.16 4.46
C VAL A 84 9.89 -7.85 4.26
N MET A 85 10.85 -7.95 3.33
CA MET A 85 11.56 -6.91 2.57
C MET A 85 12.54 -5.96 3.28
N TYR A 86 13.77 -5.92 2.74
CA TYR A 86 14.81 -4.90 2.91
C TYR A 86 15.14 -4.32 1.52
N LEU A 87 15.42 -3.01 1.42
CA LEU A 87 15.58 -2.31 0.13
C LEU A 87 17.06 -2.26 -0.34
N ALA A 88 17.29 -2.97 -1.45
CA ALA A 88 18.34 -2.96 -2.49
C ALA A 88 19.83 -2.75 -2.19
N GLU A 89 20.63 -3.69 -2.75
CA GLU A 89 21.70 -3.27 -3.66
C GLU A 89 21.41 -3.60 -5.14
N ASP A 90 20.75 -4.72 -5.46
CA ASP A 90 20.64 -5.22 -6.86
C ASP A 90 19.27 -5.88 -7.16
N ALA A 91 18.17 -5.15 -7.40
CA ALA A 91 16.83 -5.78 -7.48
C ALA A 91 16.36 -6.28 -8.89
N ALA A 92 16.08 -7.59 -9.02
CA ALA A 92 14.92 -8.17 -9.74
C ALA A 92 14.55 -9.56 -9.14
N VAL A 93 13.27 -9.95 -9.06
CA VAL A 93 12.84 -11.22 -8.41
C VAL A 93 12.76 -12.37 -9.42
N GLY A 94 13.46 -13.50 -9.15
CA GLY A 94 13.36 -14.74 -9.92
C GLY A 94 13.39 -16.00 -9.05
N TRP A 95 12.85 -17.11 -9.57
CA TRP A 95 12.84 -18.41 -8.86
C TRP A 95 14.13 -19.18 -9.15
N GLY A 96 14.92 -19.48 -8.11
CA GLY A 96 16.16 -20.26 -8.24
C GLY A 96 15.91 -21.77 -8.43
N ALA A 97 16.91 -22.50 -8.94
CA ALA A 97 16.86 -23.94 -9.25
C ALA A 97 16.59 -24.89 -8.05
N ARG A 98 16.47 -24.35 -6.82
CA ARG A 98 16.12 -25.09 -5.60
C ARG A 98 14.84 -24.60 -4.92
N GLY A 99 14.01 -23.82 -5.61
CA GLY A 99 12.70 -23.38 -5.09
C GLY A 99 12.77 -22.34 -3.95
N ARG A 100 13.89 -21.63 -3.80
CA ARG A 100 14.00 -20.47 -2.89
C ARG A 100 13.91 -19.17 -3.69
N PRO A 101 13.25 -18.11 -3.18
CA PRO A 101 13.26 -16.79 -3.81
C PRO A 101 14.69 -16.26 -3.87
N THR A 102 15.17 -15.85 -5.04
CA THR A 102 16.50 -15.23 -5.16
C THR A 102 16.42 -14.04 -6.11
N ILE A 103 16.96 -12.90 -5.69
CA ILE A 103 16.91 -11.65 -6.45
C ILE A 103 18.18 -11.53 -7.32
N TYR A 104 18.03 -11.19 -8.62
CA TYR A 104 19.12 -10.95 -9.58
C TYR A 104 18.90 -9.64 -10.37
N TRP A 105 19.94 -8.84 -10.55
CA TRP A 105 19.90 -7.55 -11.26
C TRP A 105 20.63 -7.54 -12.60
N SER A 106 20.08 -6.82 -13.57
CA SER A 106 20.81 -6.30 -14.74
C SER A 106 20.27 -4.92 -15.13
N GLY A 107 20.53 -3.91 -14.30
CA GLY A 107 20.17 -2.53 -14.60
C GLY A 107 20.99 -1.98 -15.77
N SER A 108 20.32 -1.52 -16.82
CA SER A 108 20.92 -0.78 -17.93
C SER A 108 21.32 0.61 -17.46
N SER A 109 22.62 0.91 -17.52
CA SER A 109 23.10 2.29 -17.40
C SER A 109 22.50 3.13 -18.53
N TYR A 110 21.87 4.23 -18.12
CA TYR A 110 21.29 5.24 -18.98
C TYR A 110 22.37 5.88 -19.89
N ARG A 111 22.35 5.57 -21.19
CA ARG A 111 22.86 6.44 -22.27
C ARG A 111 21.75 6.63 -23.29
N ARG A 112 21.27 7.87 -23.39
CA ARG A 112 20.14 8.27 -24.25
C ARG A 112 20.46 8.34 -25.76
N ASP A 113 21.70 8.02 -26.16
CA ASP A 113 22.15 8.05 -27.55
C ASP A 113 22.86 6.75 -27.92
N MET A 114 22.11 5.67 -28.20
CA MET A 114 22.59 4.61 -29.09
C MET A 114 21.41 3.98 -29.82
N THR A 115 21.35 4.24 -31.12
CA THR A 115 20.47 3.57 -32.07
C THR A 115 20.76 2.06 -32.07
N TRP A 116 19.75 1.26 -31.73
CA TRP A 116 19.83 -0.20 -31.79
C TRP A 116 19.87 -0.66 -33.24
N GLY A 117 21.06 -1.07 -33.71
CA GLY A 117 21.23 -1.88 -34.92
C GLY A 117 21.22 -3.38 -34.56
N PRO A 118 20.63 -4.27 -35.38
CA PRO A 118 20.57 -5.69 -35.09
C PRO A 118 21.92 -6.35 -35.43
N GLY A 119 22.74 -6.67 -34.43
CA GLY A 119 24.07 -7.25 -34.60
C GLY A 119 24.41 -8.40 -33.63
N ARG A 120 24.30 -9.63 -34.14
CA ARG A 120 24.94 -10.91 -33.76
C ARG A 120 25.56 -11.14 -32.36
N LYS A 121 24.97 -12.12 -31.67
CA LYS A 121 25.51 -13.15 -30.75
C LYS A 121 27.02 -13.09 -30.40
N GLY A 122 27.32 -12.87 -29.13
CA GLY A 122 28.59 -13.26 -28.49
C GLY A 122 28.50 -13.21 -26.96
N GLN A 123 28.82 -14.32 -26.28
CA GLN A 123 28.79 -14.47 -24.81
C GLN A 123 29.73 -13.53 -24.03
N SER A 124 30.51 -12.66 -24.69
CA SER A 124 31.46 -11.73 -24.03
C SER A 124 30.85 -10.40 -23.58
N GLU A 125 29.61 -10.08 -23.96
CA GLU A 125 28.94 -8.84 -23.49
C GLU A 125 28.42 -8.96 -22.04
N ILE A 126 28.08 -10.18 -21.58
CA ILE A 126 27.59 -10.41 -20.22
C ILE A 126 28.69 -10.15 -19.17
N GLU A 127 29.96 -10.42 -19.49
CA GLU A 127 31.09 -10.08 -18.61
C GLU A 127 31.48 -8.60 -18.66
N SER A 128 31.18 -7.93 -19.77
CA SER A 128 31.46 -6.49 -19.94
C SER A 128 30.45 -5.63 -19.17
N SER A 129 29.18 -6.03 -19.15
CA SER A 129 28.13 -5.40 -18.32
C SER A 129 28.38 -5.59 -16.81
N ARG A 130 29.04 -6.67 -16.39
CA ARG A 130 29.44 -6.89 -15.00
C ARG A 130 30.53 -5.94 -14.48
N ARG A 131 31.35 -5.35 -15.36
CA ARG A 131 32.48 -4.48 -14.95
C ARG A 131 32.15 -2.99 -14.88
N LEU A 132 31.00 -2.55 -15.39
CA LEU A 132 30.61 -1.13 -15.43
C LEU A 132 29.79 -0.66 -14.22
N LEU A 133 29.50 -1.53 -13.24
CA LEU A 133 28.65 -1.23 -12.08
C LEU A 133 29.40 -0.79 -10.81
N HIS A 134 30.59 -0.20 -10.93
CA HIS A 134 31.27 0.38 -9.77
C HIS A 134 31.83 1.78 -10.01
N ARG A 135 31.36 2.70 -9.17
CA ARG A 135 31.99 3.93 -8.61
C ARG A 135 31.26 5.23 -8.93
N GLY A 136 30.14 5.42 -8.23
CA GLY A 136 29.67 6.74 -7.82
C GLY A 136 29.07 6.61 -6.43
N THR A 137 29.87 6.80 -5.38
CA THR A 137 29.34 7.09 -4.04
C THR A 137 29.03 8.58 -4.00
N PRO A 138 27.76 9.01 -3.96
CA PRO A 138 27.45 10.41 -3.72
C PRO A 138 27.95 10.80 -2.33
N ARG A 139 28.68 11.91 -2.26
CA ARG A 139 29.07 12.53 -0.99
C ARG A 139 27.81 13.21 -0.43
N LEU A 140 27.09 12.49 0.42
CA LEU A 140 25.91 13.00 1.10
C LEU A 140 26.37 13.83 2.30
N TYR A 141 26.37 15.15 2.16
CA TYR A 141 26.55 16.05 3.30
C TYR A 141 25.21 16.13 4.07
N GLY A 142 25.28 16.17 5.40
CA GLY A 142 24.18 15.88 6.32
C GLY A 142 22.97 16.84 6.33
N GLN A 143 22.83 17.73 5.35
CA GLN A 143 21.66 18.61 5.18
C GLN A 143 20.76 18.23 3.98
N ASP A 144 21.23 17.44 3.01
CA ASP A 144 20.47 17.11 1.79
C ASP A 144 19.40 16.02 1.98
N PHE A 145 19.47 15.22 3.04
CA PHE A 145 18.62 14.02 3.18
C PHE A 145 17.12 14.31 3.31
N ALA A 146 16.75 15.41 3.96
CA ALA A 146 15.34 15.79 4.11
C ALA A 146 14.77 16.39 2.81
N GLU A 147 15.60 17.13 2.07
CA GLU A 147 15.27 17.67 0.76
C GLU A 147 15.13 16.54 -0.27
N ASP A 148 16.06 15.59 -0.27
CA ASP A 148 16.02 14.37 -1.09
C ASP A 148 14.78 13.52 -0.76
N HIS A 149 14.49 13.29 0.52
CA HIS A 149 13.29 12.54 0.91
C HIS A 149 12.01 13.24 0.45
N THR A 150 11.92 14.57 0.60
CA THR A 150 10.76 15.34 0.14
C THR A 150 10.62 15.27 -1.39
N SER A 151 11.72 15.35 -2.12
CA SER A 151 11.77 15.22 -3.58
C SER A 151 11.33 13.82 -4.04
N GLU A 152 11.84 12.77 -3.42
CA GLU A 152 11.51 11.36 -3.72
C GLU A 152 10.04 11.05 -3.41
N ILE A 153 9.54 11.45 -2.24
CA ILE A 153 8.10 11.32 -1.91
C ILE A 153 7.25 12.11 -2.92
N GLY A 154 7.70 13.29 -3.35
CA GLY A 154 7.06 14.06 -4.42
C GLY A 154 7.09 13.36 -5.79
N ALA A 155 8.16 12.63 -6.12
CA ALA A 155 8.25 11.80 -7.32
C ALA A 155 7.28 10.62 -7.26
N LEU A 156 7.25 9.88 -6.14
CA LEU A 156 6.31 8.78 -5.93
C LEU A 156 4.86 9.28 -5.94
N ARG A 157 4.58 10.43 -5.32
CA ARG A 157 3.26 11.08 -5.36
C ARG A 157 2.78 11.30 -6.80
N ARG A 158 3.64 11.86 -7.66
CA ARG A 158 3.34 12.10 -9.08
C ARG A 158 3.15 10.80 -9.85
N TYR A 159 4.01 9.82 -9.63
CA TYR A 159 3.88 8.48 -10.22
C TYR A 159 2.55 7.80 -9.84
N LEU A 160 2.12 7.96 -8.59
CA LEU A 160 0.87 7.42 -8.09
C LEU A 160 -0.37 8.22 -8.53
N GLY A 161 -0.20 9.38 -9.18
CA GLY A 161 -1.29 10.24 -9.63
C GLY A 161 -2.00 11.00 -8.51
N LEU A 162 -1.31 11.22 -7.38
CA LEU A 162 -1.88 11.84 -6.18
C LEU A 162 -1.70 13.36 -6.18
N ARG A 163 -2.63 14.11 -5.58
CA ARG A 163 -2.48 15.55 -5.31
C ARG A 163 -1.72 15.78 -4.01
N GLU A 164 -1.11 16.96 -3.87
CA GLU A 164 -0.39 17.36 -2.65
C GLU A 164 -1.29 17.33 -1.40
N SER A 165 -2.56 17.72 -1.54
CA SER A 165 -3.53 17.70 -0.44
C SER A 165 -3.96 16.29 -0.01
N GLN A 166 -3.57 15.25 -0.75
CA GLN A 166 -3.90 13.87 -0.40
C GLN A 166 -2.83 13.20 0.45
N ILE A 167 -1.65 13.80 0.62
CA ILE A 167 -0.62 13.29 1.53
C ILE A 167 -0.71 14.02 2.89
N PRO A 168 -0.44 13.32 4.02
CA PRO A 168 -0.03 11.91 4.08
C PRO A 168 -1.21 10.93 3.93
N CYS A 169 -0.97 9.79 3.28
CA CYS A 169 -2.00 8.78 3.02
C CYS A 169 -1.46 7.34 2.99
N LEU A 170 -2.38 6.39 3.07
CA LEU A 170 -2.21 5.01 2.63
C LEU A 170 -2.72 4.84 1.20
N VAL A 171 -1.97 4.12 0.37
CA VAL A 171 -2.33 3.78 -1.01
C VAL A 171 -2.41 2.27 -1.13
N PHE A 172 -3.60 1.76 -1.40
CA PHE A 172 -3.87 0.34 -1.64
C PHE A 172 -3.81 0.08 -3.13
N THR A 173 -2.83 -0.71 -3.58
CA THR A 173 -2.69 -1.14 -4.96
C THR A 173 -3.11 -2.60 -5.07
N VAL A 174 -4.19 -2.87 -5.82
CA VAL A 174 -4.66 -4.25 -6.03
C VAL A 174 -3.83 -4.93 -7.12
N LEU A 175 -3.20 -6.06 -6.80
CA LEU A 175 -2.26 -6.77 -7.69
C LEU A 175 -2.95 -7.74 -8.68
N GLY A 176 -4.20 -7.45 -9.04
CA GLY A 176 -5.01 -8.29 -9.90
C GLY A 176 -4.38 -8.58 -11.28
N PRO A 177 -4.84 -9.66 -11.95
CA PRO A 177 -4.27 -10.16 -13.21
C PRO A 177 -4.71 -9.36 -14.44
N SER A 178 -5.77 -8.55 -14.33
CA SER A 178 -6.25 -7.72 -15.41
C SER A 178 -5.34 -6.52 -15.62
N ALA A 179 -4.47 -6.64 -16.64
CA ALA A 179 -3.61 -5.60 -17.16
C ALA A 179 -4.48 -4.47 -17.73
N GLY A 180 -4.78 -3.46 -16.93
CA GLY A 180 -5.58 -2.33 -17.37
C GLY A 180 -5.23 -1.08 -16.58
N LEU A 181 -5.61 -1.03 -15.32
CA LEU A 181 -5.22 0.01 -14.38
C LEU A 181 -5.18 -0.68 -13.02
N GLU A 182 -4.00 -0.71 -12.41
CA GLU A 182 -3.91 -1.05 -10.99
C GLU A 182 -4.91 -0.18 -10.25
N GLU A 183 -5.91 -0.80 -9.65
CA GLU A 183 -6.91 -0.05 -8.94
C GLU A 183 -6.27 0.42 -7.63
N ARG A 184 -6.18 1.74 -7.51
CA ARG A 184 -5.56 2.40 -6.37
C ARG A 184 -6.65 3.03 -5.52
N ILE A 185 -6.71 2.62 -4.26
CA ILE A 185 -7.59 3.23 -3.27
C ILE A 185 -6.73 4.06 -2.35
N ILE A 186 -7.08 5.33 -2.18
CA ILE A 186 -6.30 6.31 -1.42
C ILE A 186 -7.07 6.61 -0.14
N VAL A 187 -6.40 6.45 0.99
CA VAL A 187 -6.96 6.72 2.32
C VAL A 187 -6.08 7.76 2.99
N PRO A 188 -6.52 9.03 3.05
CA PRO A 188 -5.80 10.07 3.78
C PRO A 188 -5.64 9.66 5.25
N LEU A 189 -4.47 9.91 5.84
CA LEU A 189 -4.24 9.56 7.25
C LEU A 189 -5.18 10.34 8.19
N SER A 190 -5.72 11.49 7.77
CA SER A 190 -6.73 12.23 8.54
C SER A 190 -8.02 11.42 8.76
N VAL A 191 -8.32 10.44 7.90
CA VAL A 191 -9.47 9.54 8.06
C VAL A 191 -9.18 8.42 9.07
N ILE A 192 -7.90 8.17 9.35
CA ILE A 192 -7.46 7.12 10.26
C ILE A 192 -7.49 7.66 11.70
N ARG A 193 -8.56 7.31 12.43
CA ARG A 193 -8.76 7.72 13.84
C ARG A 193 -7.86 7.01 14.84
N SER A 194 -7.30 5.88 14.44
CA SER A 194 -6.48 5.01 15.25
C SER A 194 -5.01 5.12 14.86
N THR A 195 -4.15 4.28 15.41
CA THR A 195 -2.82 4.09 14.82
C THR A 195 -2.94 3.40 13.45
N VAL A 196 -1.94 3.57 12.58
CA VAL A 196 -1.88 2.84 11.29
C VAL A 196 -1.98 1.33 11.51
N TYR A 197 -1.32 0.81 12.53
CA TYR A 197 -1.43 -0.61 12.90
C TYR A 197 -2.88 -1.06 13.14
N GLN A 198 -3.63 -0.33 13.97
CA GLN A 198 -5.00 -0.69 14.28
C GLN A 198 -5.90 -0.60 13.04
N TYR A 199 -5.66 0.40 12.17
CA TYR A 199 -6.34 0.50 10.88
C TYR A 199 -6.09 -0.72 10.01
N VAL A 200 -4.82 -1.10 9.86
CA VAL A 200 -4.41 -2.22 9.00
C VAL A 200 -4.95 -3.53 9.55
N LYS A 201 -4.95 -3.71 10.87
CA LYS A 201 -5.53 -4.89 11.51
C LYS A 201 -7.04 -5.02 11.22
N GLU A 202 -7.81 -3.98 11.45
CA GLU A 202 -9.26 -3.99 11.18
C GLU A 202 -9.54 -4.20 9.68
N LEU A 203 -8.71 -3.64 8.81
CA LEU A 203 -8.81 -3.87 7.38
C LEU A 203 -8.55 -5.33 7.02
N SER A 204 -7.47 -5.91 7.53
CA SER A 204 -7.12 -7.31 7.24
C SER A 204 -8.21 -8.27 7.71
N GLU A 205 -8.75 -8.05 8.92
CA GLU A 205 -9.89 -8.82 9.44
C GLU A 205 -11.13 -8.67 8.54
N PHE A 206 -11.40 -7.46 8.04
CA PHE A 206 -12.51 -7.22 7.12
C PHE A 206 -12.32 -7.90 5.75
N LEU A 207 -11.09 -8.01 5.27
CA LEU A 207 -10.77 -8.57 3.95
C LEU A 207 -10.50 -10.08 3.95
N GLU A 208 -10.44 -10.73 5.11
CA GLU A 208 -10.05 -12.14 5.28
C GLU A 208 -10.82 -13.06 4.32
N ASP A 209 -12.15 -12.94 4.29
CA ASP A 209 -13.02 -13.74 3.42
C ASP A 209 -12.72 -13.53 1.92
N ALA A 210 -12.46 -12.28 1.52
CA ALA A 210 -12.16 -11.93 0.14
C ALA A 210 -10.80 -12.48 -0.30
N LEU A 211 -9.79 -12.37 0.58
CA LEU A 211 -8.44 -12.89 0.35
C LEU A 211 -8.44 -14.43 0.28
N GLU A 212 -9.14 -15.10 1.21
CA GLU A 212 -9.29 -16.56 1.20
C GLU A 212 -10.00 -17.04 -0.07
N THR A 213 -11.01 -16.29 -0.55
CA THR A 213 -11.70 -16.58 -1.82
C THR A 213 -10.74 -16.50 -3.01
N ILE A 214 -9.82 -15.52 -3.04
CA ILE A 214 -8.78 -15.41 -4.08
C ILE A 214 -7.88 -16.63 -4.06
N ASP A 215 -7.43 -17.07 -2.88
CA ASP A 215 -6.53 -18.22 -2.76
C ASP A 215 -7.22 -19.53 -3.17
N LYS A 216 -8.47 -19.74 -2.76
CA LYS A 216 -9.30 -20.86 -3.21
C LYS A 216 -9.50 -20.86 -4.72
N ALA A 217 -9.62 -19.68 -5.35
CA ALA A 217 -9.76 -19.54 -6.80
C ALA A 217 -8.43 -19.74 -7.56
N ARG A 218 -7.27 -19.52 -6.91
CA ARG A 218 -5.95 -19.51 -7.57
C ARG A 218 -5.57 -20.86 -8.16
N GLU A 219 -5.77 -21.96 -7.44
CA GLU A 219 -5.44 -23.30 -7.94
C GLU A 219 -6.30 -23.74 -9.14
N PRO A 220 -7.63 -23.61 -9.10
CA PRO A 220 -8.47 -23.80 -10.27
C PRO A 220 -8.05 -22.94 -11.47
N LEU A 221 -7.71 -21.66 -11.25
CA LEU A 221 -7.26 -20.75 -12.31
C LEU A 221 -5.89 -21.13 -12.90
N LYS A 222 -4.93 -21.57 -12.07
CA LYS A 222 -3.64 -22.10 -12.55
C LYS A 222 -3.86 -23.31 -13.44
N ARG A 223 -4.71 -24.25 -13.00
CA ARG A 223 -5.06 -25.45 -13.78
C ARG A 223 -5.77 -25.07 -15.07
N PHE A 224 -6.67 -24.10 -15.03
CA PHE A 224 -7.36 -23.56 -16.20
C PHE A 224 -6.39 -22.98 -17.23
N LYS A 225 -5.44 -22.14 -16.80
CA LYS A 225 -4.39 -21.56 -17.66
C LYS A 225 -3.54 -22.67 -18.30
N LEU A 226 -3.20 -23.71 -17.53
CA LEU A 226 -2.48 -24.88 -18.03
C LEU A 226 -3.30 -25.68 -19.05
N ILE A 227 -4.59 -25.93 -18.79
CA ILE A 227 -5.50 -26.61 -19.73
C ILE A 227 -5.56 -25.84 -21.04
N ARG A 228 -5.75 -24.52 -20.99
CA ARG A 228 -5.79 -23.67 -22.18
C ARG A 228 -4.49 -23.74 -22.98
N GLN A 229 -3.33 -23.69 -22.31
CA GLN A 229 -2.03 -23.83 -22.96
C GLN A 229 -1.88 -25.19 -23.63
N VAL A 230 -2.20 -26.28 -22.92
CA VAL A 230 -2.10 -27.65 -23.47
C VAL A 230 -3.05 -27.81 -24.67
N ARG A 231 -4.28 -27.33 -24.57
CA ARG A 231 -5.27 -27.40 -25.67
C ARG A 231 -4.84 -26.59 -26.89
N GLN A 232 -4.26 -25.41 -26.68
CA GLN A 232 -3.70 -24.61 -27.78
C GLN A 232 -2.60 -25.38 -28.51
N SER A 233 -1.66 -25.98 -27.77
CA SER A 233 -0.62 -26.82 -28.36
C SER A 233 -1.16 -28.07 -29.06
N VAL A 234 -2.23 -28.69 -28.53
CA VAL A 234 -2.91 -29.81 -29.18
C VAL A 234 -3.57 -29.38 -30.49
N ARG A 235 -4.23 -28.22 -30.53
CA ARG A 235 -4.83 -27.68 -31.77
C ARG A 235 -3.80 -27.45 -32.87
N GLU A 236 -2.67 -26.88 -32.51
CA GLU A 236 -1.55 -26.63 -33.44
C GLU A 236 -0.99 -27.93 -34.02
N GLU A 237 -0.84 -28.98 -33.19
CA GLU A 237 -0.38 -30.30 -33.64
C GLU A 237 -1.45 -31.08 -34.41
N ALA A 238 -2.73 -30.91 -34.07
CA ALA A 238 -3.84 -31.58 -34.76
C ALA A 238 -3.92 -31.20 -36.24
N GLY A 239 -3.54 -29.97 -36.59
CA GLY A 239 -3.48 -29.49 -37.98
C GLY A 239 -2.42 -30.21 -38.84
N GLN A 240 -1.51 -30.96 -38.22
CA GLN A 240 -0.45 -31.72 -38.90
C GLN A 240 -0.81 -33.20 -39.10
N LEU A 241 -1.98 -33.63 -38.65
CA LEU A 241 -2.44 -35.01 -38.81
C LEU A 241 -2.91 -35.26 -40.26
N GLU A 242 -2.41 -36.32 -40.87
CA GLU A 242 -2.80 -36.73 -42.23
C GLU A 242 -4.16 -37.44 -42.26
N SER A 243 -4.49 -38.20 -41.21
CA SER A 243 -5.77 -38.89 -41.07
C SER A 243 -6.87 -37.92 -40.65
N GLU A 244 -7.89 -37.78 -41.49
CA GLU A 244 -9.09 -37.01 -41.19
C GLU A 244 -9.82 -37.55 -39.95
N GLU A 245 -9.89 -38.87 -39.81
CA GLU A 245 -10.49 -39.54 -38.65
C GLU A 245 -9.75 -39.18 -37.35
N SER A 246 -8.41 -39.19 -37.36
CA SER A 246 -7.61 -38.78 -36.21
C SER A 246 -7.82 -37.30 -35.87
N ARG A 247 -7.93 -36.44 -36.89
CA ARG A 247 -8.16 -35.01 -36.72
C ARG A 247 -9.54 -34.76 -36.10
N GLU A 248 -10.58 -35.42 -36.58
CA GLU A 248 -11.93 -35.34 -36.02
C GLU A 248 -11.97 -35.84 -34.57
N ALA A 249 -11.30 -36.96 -34.27
CA ALA A 249 -11.21 -37.48 -32.91
C ALA A 249 -10.51 -36.50 -31.96
N VAL A 250 -9.44 -35.83 -32.40
CA VAL A 250 -8.78 -34.78 -31.61
C VAL A 250 -9.70 -33.57 -31.38
N LEU A 251 -10.38 -33.10 -32.43
CA LEU A 251 -11.34 -31.99 -32.31
C LEU A 251 -12.48 -32.35 -31.34
N ARG A 252 -12.96 -33.59 -31.38
CA ARG A 252 -13.99 -34.09 -30.46
C ARG A 252 -13.50 -34.13 -29.01
N ILE A 253 -12.27 -34.57 -28.74
CA ILE A 253 -11.66 -34.49 -27.40
C ILE A 253 -11.61 -33.03 -26.93
N LEU A 254 -11.18 -32.11 -27.80
CA LEU A 254 -11.11 -30.70 -27.47
C LEU A 254 -12.49 -30.09 -27.17
N GLU A 255 -13.54 -30.51 -27.87
CA GLU A 255 -14.92 -30.11 -27.62
C GLU A 255 -15.43 -30.64 -26.27
N LEU A 256 -15.27 -31.94 -26.03
CA LEU A 256 -15.70 -32.61 -24.79
C LEU A 256 -14.98 -32.08 -23.54
N THR A 257 -13.73 -31.63 -23.70
CA THR A 257 -12.95 -31.00 -22.62
C THR A 257 -13.24 -29.50 -22.44
N ASP A 258 -13.95 -28.85 -23.38
CA ASP A 258 -14.38 -27.45 -23.25
C ASP A 258 -15.69 -27.29 -22.47
N GLY A 259 -16.63 -28.19 -22.74
CA GLY A 259 -18.03 -28.00 -22.36
C GLY A 259 -18.29 -27.94 -20.85
N ALA A 260 -19.36 -27.23 -20.49
CA ALA A 260 -19.92 -27.19 -19.13
C ALA A 260 -20.56 -28.53 -18.69
N GLY A 261 -20.74 -29.48 -19.61
CA GLY A 261 -21.34 -30.81 -19.38
C GLY A 261 -20.35 -31.92 -19.05
N ARG A 262 -19.19 -31.61 -18.46
CA ARG A 262 -18.19 -32.62 -18.11
C ARG A 262 -18.76 -33.61 -17.08
N SER A 263 -18.70 -34.89 -17.41
CA SER A 263 -19.19 -35.99 -16.60
C SER A 263 -18.27 -37.20 -16.72
N THR A 264 -18.51 -38.24 -15.93
CA THR A 264 -17.82 -39.53 -16.08
C THR A 264 -18.05 -40.13 -17.47
N ALA A 265 -19.25 -39.94 -18.05
CA ALA A 265 -19.57 -40.41 -19.40
C ALA A 265 -18.75 -39.70 -20.47
N THR A 266 -18.63 -38.36 -20.40
CA THR A 266 -17.82 -37.61 -21.37
C THR A 266 -16.33 -37.91 -21.22
N ARG A 267 -15.85 -38.20 -20.01
CA ARG A 267 -14.47 -38.69 -19.81
C ARG A 267 -14.22 -40.01 -20.53
N THR A 268 -15.14 -40.96 -20.42
CA THR A 268 -15.06 -42.25 -21.14
C THR A 268 -15.05 -42.04 -22.65
N GLU A 269 -15.91 -41.15 -23.16
CA GLU A 269 -15.91 -40.77 -24.59
C GLU A 269 -14.56 -40.19 -25.01
N CYS A 270 -13.93 -39.31 -24.22
CA CYS A 270 -12.59 -38.80 -24.53
C CYS A 270 -11.54 -39.91 -24.68
N TYR A 271 -11.57 -40.95 -23.84
CA TYR A 271 -10.62 -42.06 -23.96
C TYR A 271 -10.91 -42.96 -25.17
N GLN A 272 -12.17 -43.09 -25.58
CA GLN A 272 -12.54 -43.77 -26.81
C GLN A 272 -11.98 -43.02 -28.03
N GLN A 273 -12.15 -41.69 -28.07
CA GLN A 273 -11.56 -40.84 -29.12
C GLN A 273 -10.02 -40.89 -29.09
N LEU A 274 -9.41 -40.88 -27.91
CA LEU A 274 -7.94 -40.99 -27.78
C LEU A 274 -7.42 -42.32 -28.34
N ARG A 275 -8.20 -43.40 -28.19
CA ARG A 275 -7.87 -44.70 -28.76
C ARG A 275 -7.91 -44.68 -30.30
N ILE A 276 -8.87 -43.99 -30.92
CA ILE A 276 -8.90 -43.79 -32.38
C ILE A 276 -7.60 -43.13 -32.85
N VAL A 277 -7.20 -42.03 -32.22
CA VAL A 277 -5.94 -41.33 -32.56
C VAL A 277 -4.72 -42.25 -32.43
N ARG A 278 -4.71 -43.14 -31.43
CA ARG A 278 -3.63 -44.11 -31.21
C ARG A 278 -3.63 -45.24 -32.24
N ASP A 279 -4.80 -45.78 -32.58
CA ASP A 279 -4.94 -46.94 -33.47
C ASP A 279 -4.67 -46.55 -34.94
N SER A 280 -5.03 -45.33 -35.35
CA SER A 280 -4.69 -44.78 -36.68
C SER A 280 -3.17 -44.60 -36.90
N SER A 281 -2.35 -44.81 -35.86
CA SER A 281 -0.88 -44.71 -35.93
C SER A 281 -0.20 -45.98 -36.44
N GLY A 282 -0.88 -47.13 -36.44
CA GLY A 282 -0.23 -48.45 -36.54
C GLY A 282 -0.21 -49.11 -37.92
N GLY A 283 -0.83 -48.51 -38.95
CA GLY A 283 -1.25 -49.25 -40.15
C GLY A 283 -0.40 -49.14 -41.43
N GLY A 284 0.53 -48.19 -41.53
CA GLY A 284 1.19 -47.87 -42.82
C GLY A 284 2.72 -47.96 -42.76
N ALA A 285 3.32 -48.77 -43.65
CA ALA A 285 4.77 -48.89 -43.82
C ALA A 285 5.46 -47.60 -44.38
N GLY A 286 4.72 -46.50 -44.56
CA GLY A 286 5.22 -45.18 -44.91
C GLY A 286 4.86 -44.18 -43.82
N ILE A 287 5.87 -43.77 -43.06
CA ILE A 287 5.82 -43.06 -41.77
C ILE A 287 5.11 -41.70 -41.87
N CYS A 288 4.07 -41.51 -41.06
CA CYS A 288 3.90 -40.31 -40.24
C CYS A 288 3.09 -40.66 -38.98
N TRP A 289 3.79 -41.15 -37.96
CA TRP A 289 3.18 -41.43 -36.66
C TRP A 289 2.68 -40.11 -36.06
N PRO A 290 1.49 -40.05 -35.43
CA PRO A 290 1.20 -38.92 -34.57
C PRO A 290 2.32 -38.87 -33.53
N PRO A 291 2.97 -37.71 -33.37
CA PRO A 291 4.10 -37.62 -32.48
C PRO A 291 3.65 -38.05 -31.09
N ALA A 292 4.39 -38.95 -30.42
CA ALA A 292 4.07 -39.42 -29.07
C ALA A 292 3.78 -38.26 -28.08
N ARG A 293 4.32 -37.07 -28.38
CA ARG A 293 4.02 -35.80 -27.73
C ARG A 293 2.54 -35.40 -27.78
N LEU A 294 1.87 -35.55 -28.92
CA LEU A 294 0.45 -35.24 -29.09
C LEU A 294 -0.42 -36.14 -28.22
N ILE A 295 -0.19 -37.46 -28.25
CA ILE A 295 -0.91 -38.42 -27.40
C ILE A 295 -0.73 -38.07 -25.91
N SER A 296 0.50 -37.77 -25.50
CA SER A 296 0.79 -37.35 -24.12
C SER A 296 0.06 -36.05 -23.74
N ARG A 297 -0.02 -35.08 -24.65
CA ARG A 297 -0.74 -33.81 -24.42
C ARG A 297 -2.24 -33.98 -24.39
N LEU A 298 -2.82 -34.84 -25.23
CA LEU A 298 -4.24 -35.18 -25.20
C LEU A 298 -4.60 -35.85 -23.88
N GLN A 299 -3.81 -36.84 -23.45
CA GLN A 299 -3.99 -37.49 -22.15
C GLN A 299 -3.95 -36.46 -21.01
N LYS A 300 -2.94 -35.58 -21.02
CA LYS A 300 -2.82 -34.49 -20.06
C LYS A 300 -4.02 -33.52 -20.10
N ALA A 301 -4.52 -33.19 -21.29
CA ALA A 301 -5.70 -32.34 -21.44
C ALA A 301 -6.94 -32.98 -20.82
N ILE A 302 -7.15 -34.28 -21.05
CA ILE A 302 -8.25 -35.05 -20.45
C ILE A 302 -8.10 -35.05 -18.92
N ASP A 303 -6.95 -35.49 -18.40
CA ASP A 303 -6.75 -35.61 -16.95
C ASP A 303 -6.91 -34.28 -16.21
N LEU A 304 -6.41 -33.18 -16.80
CA LEU A 304 -6.58 -31.85 -16.22
C LEU A 304 -8.05 -31.37 -16.29
N SER A 305 -8.76 -31.63 -17.38
CA SER A 305 -10.13 -31.14 -17.60
C SER A 305 -11.17 -31.86 -16.73
N PHE A 306 -10.89 -33.09 -16.32
CA PHE A 306 -11.77 -33.91 -15.47
C PHE A 306 -11.33 -33.96 -13.99
N HIS A 307 -10.42 -33.08 -13.57
CA HIS A 307 -10.10 -32.95 -12.16
C HIS A 307 -11.24 -32.25 -11.40
N GLU A 308 -11.62 -32.76 -10.22
CA GLU A 308 -12.71 -32.24 -9.37
C GLU A 308 -12.72 -30.72 -9.21
N SER A 309 -11.57 -30.10 -8.95
CA SER A 309 -11.45 -28.64 -8.76
C SER A 309 -11.76 -27.79 -10.00
N VAL A 310 -11.85 -28.40 -11.18
CA VAL A 310 -12.06 -27.73 -12.47
C VAL A 310 -13.40 -28.12 -13.09
N MET A 311 -14.09 -29.14 -12.56
CA MET A 311 -15.36 -29.60 -13.10
C MET A 311 -16.48 -28.56 -12.95
N SER A 312 -16.41 -27.70 -11.94
CA SER A 312 -17.37 -26.61 -11.72
C SER A 312 -17.10 -25.37 -12.57
N LEU A 313 -15.97 -25.30 -13.28
CA LEU A 313 -15.57 -24.15 -14.09
C LEU A 313 -15.73 -24.48 -15.57
N SER A 314 -16.66 -23.82 -16.27
CA SER A 314 -16.73 -23.87 -17.74
C SER A 314 -15.44 -23.30 -18.36
N CYS A 315 -14.95 -23.92 -19.46
CA CYS A 315 -13.79 -23.43 -20.21
C CYS A 315 -14.04 -22.22 -21.10
N ASP A 316 -15.28 -21.73 -21.16
CA ASP A 316 -15.62 -20.49 -21.83
C ASP A 316 -15.12 -19.24 -21.07
N SER A 317 -15.47 -18.05 -21.57
CA SER A 317 -15.22 -16.72 -20.97
C SER A 317 -15.52 -16.60 -19.46
N HIS A 318 -16.24 -17.57 -18.88
CA HIS A 318 -16.52 -17.73 -17.46
C HIS A 318 -15.27 -17.84 -16.58
N GLY A 319 -14.18 -18.47 -17.03
CA GLY A 319 -12.95 -18.57 -16.22
C GLY A 319 -12.29 -17.20 -15.97
N MET A 320 -12.23 -16.36 -17.00
CA MET A 320 -11.81 -14.95 -16.85
C MET A 320 -12.83 -14.14 -16.07
N ASN A 321 -14.12 -14.47 -16.18
CA ASN A 321 -15.17 -13.84 -15.39
C ASN A 321 -14.99 -14.14 -13.89
N LEU A 322 -14.68 -15.37 -13.50
CA LEU A 322 -14.46 -15.72 -12.09
C LEU A 322 -13.24 -14.99 -11.50
N GLU A 323 -12.10 -15.01 -12.19
CA GLU A 323 -10.90 -14.28 -11.75
C GLU A 323 -11.26 -12.80 -11.56
N ASN A 324 -11.87 -12.16 -12.56
CA ASN A 324 -12.30 -10.76 -12.47
C ASN A 324 -13.33 -10.51 -11.37
N GLN A 325 -14.30 -11.40 -11.16
CA GLN A 325 -15.33 -11.26 -10.12
C GLN A 325 -14.73 -11.29 -8.72
N VAL A 326 -13.82 -12.24 -8.45
CA VAL A 326 -13.21 -12.35 -7.12
C VAL A 326 -12.33 -11.13 -6.83
N TRP A 327 -11.53 -10.67 -7.80
CA TRP A 327 -10.73 -9.45 -7.65
C TRP A 327 -11.59 -8.18 -7.55
N SER A 328 -12.69 -8.09 -8.31
CA SER A 328 -13.64 -6.97 -8.23
C SER A 328 -14.35 -6.91 -6.89
N ARG A 329 -14.63 -8.08 -6.29
CA ARG A 329 -15.15 -8.17 -4.93
C ARG A 329 -14.16 -7.61 -3.91
N LEU A 330 -12.88 -7.99 -3.98
CA LEU A 330 -11.84 -7.43 -3.10
C LEU A 330 -11.79 -5.89 -3.18
N VAL A 331 -11.85 -5.34 -4.40
CA VAL A 331 -11.91 -3.89 -4.62
C VAL A 331 -13.17 -3.28 -4.01
N ALA A 332 -14.33 -3.90 -4.22
CA ALA A 332 -15.60 -3.42 -3.68
C ALA A 332 -15.58 -3.42 -2.14
N ASP A 333 -15.07 -4.50 -1.54
CA ASP A 333 -14.91 -4.66 -0.10
C ASP A 333 -13.94 -3.59 0.46
N LEU A 334 -12.80 -3.36 -0.20
CA LEU A 334 -11.88 -2.26 0.16
C LEU A 334 -12.56 -0.88 0.13
N ARG A 335 -13.35 -0.60 -0.91
CA ARG A 335 -14.12 0.65 -1.02
C ARG A 335 -15.18 0.76 0.06
N GLN A 336 -15.89 -0.33 0.33
CA GLN A 336 -16.91 -0.40 1.36
C GLN A 336 -16.30 -0.17 2.74
N PHE A 337 -15.16 -0.80 3.04
CA PHE A 337 -14.43 -0.57 4.28
C PHE A 337 -14.12 0.92 4.46
N ASN A 338 -13.56 1.55 3.42
CA ASN A 338 -13.21 2.97 3.46
C ASN A 338 -14.44 3.89 3.55
N ALA A 339 -15.56 3.55 2.90
CA ALA A 339 -16.79 4.34 2.91
C ALA A 339 -17.63 4.14 4.19
N SER A 340 -17.56 2.95 4.79
CA SER A 340 -18.27 2.61 6.04
C SER A 340 -17.66 3.31 7.25
N ARG A 341 -16.39 3.70 7.15
CA ARG A 341 -15.79 4.60 8.12
C ARG A 341 -16.42 5.96 7.93
N PRO A 342 -17.14 6.48 8.94
CA PRO A 342 -17.83 7.74 8.82
C PRO A 342 -16.82 8.82 8.38
N ALA A 343 -17.00 9.30 7.15
CA ALA A 343 -16.20 10.33 6.50
C ALA A 343 -16.12 11.61 7.35
N ASP A 344 -17.12 11.78 8.21
CA ASP A 344 -17.13 12.62 9.38
C ASP A 344 -18.09 11.92 10.34
N VAL A 345 -17.59 11.37 11.45
CA VAL A 345 -18.35 11.67 12.67
C VAL A 345 -17.81 13.05 12.93
N ASP A 346 -18.68 14.06 12.81
CA ASP A 346 -18.44 15.41 13.27
C ASP A 346 -17.94 15.31 14.72
N HIS A 347 -16.64 15.08 14.91
CA HIS A 347 -15.92 15.27 16.16
C HIS A 347 -15.84 16.77 16.27
N GLY A 348 -17.01 17.35 16.55
CA GLY A 348 -17.40 18.68 16.16
C GLY A 348 -16.23 19.61 15.94
N HIS A 349 -15.98 20.07 14.70
CA HIS A 349 -14.98 21.11 14.41
C HIS A 349 -14.86 22.07 15.60
N TRP A 350 -13.75 21.95 16.32
CA TRP A 350 -13.56 22.76 17.52
C TRP A 350 -13.32 24.18 17.03
N ASP A 351 -13.96 25.16 17.65
CA ASP A 351 -13.64 26.55 17.35
C ASP A 351 -12.30 26.91 18.00
N PHE A 352 -12.03 26.34 19.18
CA PHE A 352 -10.89 26.64 20.01
C PHE A 352 -10.25 25.37 20.59
N PHE A 353 -8.93 25.24 20.45
CA PHE A 353 -8.11 24.33 21.26
C PHE A 353 -7.31 25.13 22.28
N VAL A 354 -7.38 24.79 23.57
CA VAL A 354 -6.64 25.50 24.63
C VAL A 354 -5.36 24.75 24.98
N ALA A 355 -4.21 25.33 24.61
CA ALA A 355 -2.88 24.81 24.97
C ALA A 355 -2.33 25.56 26.18
N TYR A 356 -1.79 24.85 27.17
CA TYR A 356 -1.35 25.46 28.43
C TYR A 356 -0.30 24.60 29.15
N SER A 357 0.46 25.23 30.05
CA SER A 357 1.33 24.51 30.98
C SER A 357 0.51 23.91 32.13
N SER A 358 0.88 22.73 32.64
CA SER A 358 0.18 22.11 33.76
C SER A 358 0.05 23.01 35.00
N ALA A 359 1.03 23.91 35.23
CA ALA A 359 0.98 24.91 36.30
C ALA A 359 -0.16 25.94 36.12
N ASP A 360 -0.57 26.18 34.88
CA ASP A 360 -1.55 27.18 34.47
C ASP A 360 -2.95 26.58 34.24
N ARG A 361 -3.17 25.33 34.68
CA ARG A 361 -4.43 24.59 34.50
C ARG A 361 -5.66 25.37 34.92
N HIS A 362 -5.60 26.04 36.06
CA HIS A 362 -6.73 26.82 36.57
C HIS A 362 -7.12 27.98 35.63
N ILE A 363 -6.14 28.61 34.96
CA ILE A 363 -6.37 29.65 33.95
C ILE A 363 -6.98 29.03 32.69
N ALA A 364 -6.44 27.90 32.23
CA ALA A 364 -6.95 27.18 31.07
C ALA A 364 -8.41 26.72 31.25
N GLU A 365 -8.77 26.20 32.43
CA GLU A 365 -10.14 25.84 32.77
C GLU A 365 -11.09 27.04 32.74
N ARG A 366 -10.63 28.21 33.19
CA ARG A 366 -11.39 29.45 33.13
C ARG A 366 -11.58 29.93 31.69
N ILE A 367 -10.52 29.93 30.89
CA ILE A 367 -10.57 30.25 29.45
C ILE A 367 -11.55 29.33 28.73
N HIS A 368 -11.44 28.01 28.96
CA HIS A 368 -12.37 27.04 28.40
C HIS A 368 -13.83 27.38 28.77
N SER A 369 -14.11 27.72 30.03
CA SER A 369 -15.47 28.08 30.46
C SER A 369 -16.00 29.34 29.77
N GLU A 370 -15.14 30.33 29.51
CA GLU A 370 -15.54 31.58 28.85
C GLU A 370 -15.70 31.38 27.34
N LEU A 371 -14.78 30.70 26.67
CA LEU A 371 -14.84 30.41 25.24
C LEU A 371 -15.96 29.45 24.86
N SER A 372 -16.29 28.50 25.74
CA SER A 372 -17.42 27.57 25.54
C SER A 372 -18.78 28.28 25.44
N LYS A 373 -18.87 29.56 25.83
CA LYS A 373 -20.09 30.37 25.66
C LYS A 373 -20.33 30.79 24.21
N ILE A 374 -19.28 30.84 23.39
CA ILE A 374 -19.35 31.31 22.00
C ILE A 374 -18.97 30.25 20.97
N GLY A 375 -18.30 29.17 21.35
CA GLY A 375 -17.93 28.10 20.43
C GLY A 375 -17.48 26.81 21.11
N ARG A 376 -17.36 25.74 20.33
CA ARG A 376 -16.87 24.44 20.82
C ARG A 376 -15.40 24.57 21.20
N THR A 377 -15.09 24.37 22.49
CA THR A 377 -13.74 24.49 23.00
C THR A 377 -13.21 23.15 23.49
N PHE A 378 -12.05 22.73 22.98
CA PHE A 378 -11.35 21.55 23.46
C PHE A 378 -10.37 21.94 24.58
N LEU A 379 -10.47 21.25 25.71
CA LEU A 379 -9.49 21.29 26.80
C LEU A 379 -9.25 19.85 27.27
N ASP A 380 -7.98 19.43 27.28
CA ASP A 380 -7.56 18.06 27.60
C ASP A 380 -8.21 17.50 28.88
N THR A 381 -8.21 18.26 29.97
CA THR A 381 -8.73 17.86 31.29
C THR A 381 -10.25 17.73 31.35
N ARG A 382 -10.97 18.22 30.33
CA ARG A 382 -12.44 18.16 30.22
C ARG A 382 -12.89 17.19 29.14
N CYS A 383 -12.12 17.09 28.05
CA CYS A 383 -12.49 16.36 26.85
C CYS A 383 -11.85 14.98 26.75
N VAL A 384 -10.69 14.76 27.36
CA VAL A 384 -10.03 13.45 27.42
C VAL A 384 -10.62 12.64 28.57
N ARG A 385 -11.13 11.44 28.27
CA ARG A 385 -11.68 10.52 29.27
C ARG A 385 -10.62 9.51 29.72
N PRO A 386 -10.71 9.00 30.97
CA PRO A 386 -9.90 7.86 31.38
C PRO A 386 -10.10 6.68 30.41
N GLY A 387 -9.00 6.17 29.85
CA GLY A 387 -9.00 5.12 28.83
C GLY A 387 -8.73 5.62 27.40
N ASP A 388 -8.83 6.93 27.16
CA ASP A 388 -8.50 7.51 25.85
C ASP A 388 -6.99 7.48 25.58
N ARG A 389 -6.62 7.34 24.29
CA ARG A 389 -5.25 7.55 23.81
C ARG A 389 -4.95 9.05 23.73
N TRP A 390 -4.76 9.67 24.90
CA TRP A 390 -4.71 11.12 25.09
C TRP A 390 -3.80 11.86 24.11
N ALA A 391 -2.57 11.39 23.86
CA ALA A 391 -1.62 12.06 22.97
C ALA A 391 -2.15 12.21 21.52
N GLY A 392 -2.77 11.15 20.98
CA GLY A 392 -3.35 11.21 19.64
C GLY A 392 -4.59 12.11 19.59
N LEU A 393 -5.46 12.00 20.60
CA LEU A 393 -6.68 12.78 20.70
C LEU A 393 -6.41 14.29 20.78
N ILE A 394 -5.44 14.71 21.60
CA ILE A 394 -5.03 16.11 21.74
C ILE A 394 -4.51 16.66 20.41
N HIS A 395 -3.66 15.89 19.71
CA HIS A 395 -3.15 16.27 18.41
C HIS A 395 -4.25 16.42 17.35
N THR A 396 -5.16 15.45 17.27
CA THR A 396 -6.32 15.51 16.38
C THR A 396 -7.19 16.72 16.71
N ALA A 397 -7.56 16.92 17.99
CA ALA A 397 -8.37 18.05 18.42
C ALA A 397 -7.73 19.40 18.07
N GLN A 398 -6.43 19.56 18.27
CA GLN A 398 -5.72 20.78 17.87
C GLN A 398 -5.72 20.98 16.36
N GLY A 399 -5.54 19.91 15.58
CA GLY A 399 -5.52 19.97 14.12
C GLY A 399 -6.89 20.21 13.48
N ASP A 400 -7.96 19.78 14.16
CA ASP A 400 -9.34 19.93 13.72
C ASP A 400 -9.99 21.22 14.26
N SER A 401 -9.26 21.95 15.11
CA SER A 401 -9.70 23.24 15.64
C SER A 401 -9.52 24.36 14.61
N ARG A 402 -10.40 25.36 14.60
CA ARG A 402 -10.22 26.60 13.81
C ARG A 402 -9.08 27.46 14.37
N SER A 403 -8.88 27.40 15.68
CA SER A 403 -7.86 28.17 16.36
C SER A 403 -7.23 27.44 17.54
N THR A 404 -6.00 27.84 17.86
CA THR A 404 -5.30 27.44 19.09
C THR A 404 -5.15 28.65 19.98
N VAL A 405 -5.69 28.58 21.19
CA VAL A 405 -5.54 29.57 22.25
C VAL A 405 -4.39 29.14 23.14
N LEU A 406 -3.28 29.88 23.08
CA LEU A 406 -2.05 29.59 23.82
C LEU A 406 -2.04 30.37 25.14
N VAL A 407 -2.13 29.66 26.27
CA VAL A 407 -2.02 30.29 27.60
C VAL A 407 -0.55 30.50 27.94
N ILE A 408 -0.14 31.76 28.02
CA ILE A 408 1.25 32.15 28.26
C ILE A 408 1.32 32.94 29.56
N THR A 409 2.04 32.41 30.53
CA THR A 409 2.32 33.00 31.84
C THR A 409 3.83 33.12 32.05
N ALA A 410 4.25 33.66 33.18
CA ALA A 410 5.66 33.65 33.58
C ALA A 410 6.24 32.22 33.75
N ASN A 411 5.39 31.19 33.93
CA ASN A 411 5.82 29.80 34.14
C ASN A 411 5.96 29.01 32.82
N THR A 412 5.36 29.50 31.74
CA THR A 412 5.29 28.82 30.44
C THR A 412 6.66 28.38 29.86
N PRO A 413 7.75 29.15 29.96
CA PRO A 413 9.05 28.74 29.42
C PRO A 413 9.65 27.48 30.08
N SER A 414 9.10 27.02 31.22
CA SER A 414 9.64 25.89 31.99
C SER A 414 8.97 24.54 31.70
N SER A 415 7.91 24.49 30.88
CA SER A 415 7.15 23.26 30.63
C SER A 415 7.47 22.60 29.29
N TRP A 416 8.10 21.43 29.33
CA TRP A 416 8.48 20.64 28.16
C TRP A 416 7.29 20.26 27.25
N PHE A 417 6.12 19.94 27.83
CA PHE A 417 4.93 19.60 27.06
C PHE A 417 4.37 20.77 26.24
N PHE A 418 4.45 21.98 26.79
CA PHE A 418 3.94 23.19 26.12
C PHE A 418 4.69 23.47 24.82
N GLU A 419 6.00 23.18 24.75
CA GLU A 419 6.79 23.40 23.53
C GLU A 419 6.26 22.61 22.33
N SER A 420 5.77 21.38 22.54
CA SER A 420 5.26 20.54 21.46
C SER A 420 3.93 21.06 20.88
N GLU A 421 2.97 21.46 21.72
CA GLU A 421 1.68 22.01 21.29
C GLU A 421 1.84 23.42 20.69
N TYR A 422 2.76 24.20 21.24
CA TYR A 422 3.16 25.51 20.75
C TYR A 422 3.73 25.46 19.32
N LEU A 423 4.77 24.63 19.11
CA LEU A 423 5.42 24.50 17.80
C LEU A 423 4.43 23.98 16.75
N ARG A 424 3.55 23.05 17.15
CA ARG A 424 2.48 22.55 16.29
C ARG A 424 1.48 23.63 15.91
N ALA A 425 1.06 24.50 16.84
CA ALA A 425 0.16 25.61 16.54
C ALA A 425 0.75 26.56 15.49
N ILE A 426 2.05 26.88 15.60
CA ILE A 426 2.75 27.70 14.60
C ILE A 426 2.83 27.01 13.25
N GLN A 427 3.12 25.70 13.24
CA GLN A 427 3.15 24.92 12.00
C GLN A 427 1.78 24.90 11.32
N LEU A 428 0.69 24.70 12.08
CA LEU A 428 -0.68 24.75 11.58
C LEU A 428 -1.02 26.13 11.02
N ALA A 429 -0.59 27.21 11.68
CA ALA A 429 -0.84 28.57 11.20
C ALA A 429 -0.19 28.83 9.83
N ARG A 430 1.06 28.37 9.66
CA ARG A 430 1.82 28.54 8.43
C ARG A 430 1.31 27.69 7.27
N THR A 431 0.75 26.51 7.57
CA THR A 431 0.43 25.50 6.54
C THR A 431 -1.05 25.44 6.19
N LYS A 432 -1.95 25.72 7.15
CA LYS A 432 -3.39 25.52 7.03
C LYS A 432 -4.23 26.78 7.28
N GLY A 433 -3.60 27.94 7.51
CA GLY A 433 -4.32 29.15 7.88
C GLY A 433 -4.94 29.09 9.28
N HIS A 434 -4.44 28.20 10.14
CA HIS A 434 -4.89 28.05 11.53
C HIS A 434 -4.65 29.34 12.33
N ILE A 435 -5.64 29.77 13.11
CA ILE A 435 -5.51 31.00 13.89
C ILE A 435 -4.83 30.69 15.22
N VAL A 436 -3.75 31.39 15.54
CA VAL A 436 -3.10 31.29 16.86
C VAL A 436 -3.47 32.52 17.65
N VAL A 437 -4.01 32.32 18.86
CA VAL A 437 -4.41 33.38 19.78
C VAL A 437 -3.52 33.30 21.03
N PRO A 438 -2.43 34.08 21.11
CA PRO A 438 -1.62 34.15 22.31
C PRO A 438 -2.37 34.91 23.41
N VAL A 439 -2.55 34.28 24.58
CA VAL A 439 -3.15 34.88 25.77
C VAL A 439 -2.06 35.08 26.82
N LEU A 440 -1.58 36.32 26.94
CA LEU A 440 -0.58 36.70 27.93
C LEU A 440 -1.27 36.97 29.27
N TYR A 441 -1.10 36.09 30.24
CA TYR A 441 -1.74 36.20 31.55
C TYR A 441 -0.76 36.57 32.66
N GLY A 442 -1.06 37.65 33.37
CA GLY A 442 -0.31 38.12 34.53
C GLY A 442 0.96 38.91 34.20
N LYS A 443 1.67 39.36 35.24
CA LYS A 443 2.91 40.13 35.09
C LYS A 443 4.07 39.20 34.71
N GLY A 444 4.84 39.61 33.70
CA GLY A 444 6.04 38.89 33.27
C GLY A 444 5.79 37.78 32.23
N ALA A 445 4.56 37.63 31.74
CA ALA A 445 4.30 36.82 30.55
C ALA A 445 4.99 37.47 29.33
N LEU A 446 5.81 36.70 28.62
CA LEU A 446 6.52 37.13 27.41
C LEU A 446 6.12 36.22 26.25
N LEU A 447 5.95 36.81 25.06
CA LEU A 447 5.64 36.04 23.86
C LEU A 447 6.81 35.10 23.53
N PRO A 448 6.54 33.81 23.30
CA PRO A 448 7.52 32.88 22.76
C PRO A 448 8.01 33.27 21.35
N TYR A 449 9.21 32.81 21.01
CA TYR A 449 9.86 33.11 19.74
C TYR A 449 9.09 32.58 18.51
N GLY A 450 8.70 33.44 17.60
CA GLY A 450 7.90 33.12 16.41
C GLY A 450 6.44 33.60 16.48
N LEU A 451 6.01 34.15 17.61
CA LEU A 451 4.70 34.79 17.78
C LEU A 451 4.76 36.32 17.90
N GLU A 452 5.93 36.93 17.70
CA GLU A 452 6.11 38.39 17.82
C GLU A 452 5.31 39.17 16.76
N GLN A 453 4.90 38.50 15.68
CA GLN A 453 4.09 39.06 14.61
C GLN A 453 2.58 38.84 14.80
N VAL A 454 2.18 38.14 15.88
CA VAL A 454 0.79 37.82 16.15
C VAL A 454 0.27 38.71 17.28
N GLN A 455 -0.89 39.34 17.07
CA GLN A 455 -1.54 40.14 18.09
C GLN A 455 -1.94 39.26 19.28
N SER A 456 -1.54 39.64 20.49
CA SER A 456 -1.86 38.91 21.72
C SER A 456 -3.02 39.54 22.47
N ALA A 457 -3.79 38.71 23.17
CA ALA A 457 -4.73 39.13 24.19
C ALA A 457 -3.97 39.28 25.52
N ALA A 458 -3.74 40.51 25.95
CA ALA A 458 -3.10 40.80 27.22
C ALA A 458 -4.14 40.84 28.34
N ILE A 459 -4.03 39.93 29.31
CA ILE A 459 -4.98 39.74 30.41
C ILE A 459 -4.22 39.87 31.73
N ARG A 460 -4.51 40.92 32.49
CA ARG A 460 -3.75 41.27 33.69
C ARG A 460 -4.19 40.49 34.92
N ASP A 461 -5.48 40.17 34.98
CA ASP A 461 -6.08 39.49 36.11
C ASP A 461 -7.22 38.53 35.72
N TRP A 462 -7.71 37.82 36.72
CA TRP A 462 -8.74 36.79 36.56
C TRP A 462 -10.09 37.31 36.03
N ARG A 463 -10.44 38.57 36.30
CA ARG A 463 -11.74 39.15 35.89
C ARG A 463 -11.72 39.51 34.41
N GLU A 464 -10.58 39.97 33.91
CA GLU A 464 -10.38 40.30 32.50
C GLU A 464 -10.52 39.08 31.57
N LEU A 465 -10.37 37.84 32.07
CA LEU A 465 -10.65 36.64 31.27
C LEU A 465 -12.07 36.60 30.69
N ALA A 466 -13.03 37.28 31.32
CA ALA A 466 -14.41 37.36 30.84
C ALA A 466 -14.56 38.15 29.53
N THR A 467 -13.58 38.98 29.14
CA THR A 467 -13.62 39.74 27.87
C THR A 467 -13.03 38.95 26.70
N LEU A 468 -12.38 37.81 26.97
CA LEU A 468 -11.74 37.00 25.93
C LEU A 468 -12.70 36.58 24.81
N PRO A 469 -13.96 36.15 25.08
CA PRO A 469 -14.91 35.80 24.03
C PRO A 469 -15.15 36.94 23.02
N GLU A 470 -15.24 38.18 23.47
CA GLU A 470 -15.42 39.34 22.59
C GLU A 470 -14.20 39.55 21.68
N MET A 471 -12.99 39.34 22.21
CA MET A 471 -11.74 39.49 21.45
C MET A 471 -11.61 38.46 20.32
N VAL A 472 -12.17 37.25 20.50
CA VAL A 472 -12.01 36.13 19.56
C VAL A 472 -13.29 35.75 18.82
N GLN A 473 -14.39 36.50 18.98
CA GLN A 473 -15.69 36.18 18.39
C GLN A 473 -15.64 36.05 16.86
N HIS A 474 -14.75 36.80 16.21
CA HIS A 474 -14.53 36.75 14.77
C HIS A 474 -14.10 35.36 14.24
N ILE A 475 -13.49 34.53 15.09
CA ILE A 475 -13.05 33.16 14.74
C ILE A 475 -14.25 32.24 14.51
N VAL A 476 -15.30 32.39 15.33
CA VAL A 476 -16.53 31.60 15.20
C VAL A 476 -17.40 32.13 14.06
N ALA A 477 -17.40 33.45 13.85
CA ALA A 477 -18.21 34.10 12.82
C ALA A 477 -17.70 33.90 11.39
N ALA A 478 -16.45 33.46 11.20
CA ALA A 478 -15.91 33.11 9.89
C ALA A 478 -16.57 31.80 9.39
N PRO A 479 -17.17 31.79 8.19
CA PRO A 479 -17.84 30.61 7.64
C PRO A 479 -16.87 29.43 7.45
#